data_AF-A0A9D8WVN9-F1
#
_entry.id   AF-A0A9D8WVN9-F1
#
_cell.length_a   1.000
_cell.length_b   1.000
_cell.length_c   1.000
_cell.angle_alpha   90.00
_cell.angle_beta   90.00
_cell.angle_gamma   90.00
#
_symmetry.space_group_name_H-M   'P 1'
#
loop_
_entity.id
_entity.type
_entity.pdbx_description
1 polymer ?
#
loop_
_entity_poly.entity_id
_entity_poly.type
_entity_poly.pdbx_seq_one_letter_code
_entity_poly.pdbx_strand_id
1 'polypeptide(L)'
;MNLPERFIDRMTRELGPTEAERLCAALQTEPSTSIRLNPEKLSTPKWPSKRVPWCEWGYMLDERPAFTLDPAFHAGAYYVQEASSQFAGYIMMQALGGLAECRGRRILDVCAAPGGKSTHYASLVGSEGLVVANEINRSRAAVLADNARKWGLANMVITCNDSSRLTALEGWFDAVAVDAPCSGEGMFRKSEEAVEQWSDQNVAMCAERQWEILENAFQALR
;
A
#
# COMPACT_ATOMS: atom_id res chain seq x y z
N MET A 1 -13.46 -18.32 11.15
CA MET A 1 -12.05 -18.10 11.55
C MET A 1 -12.04 -17.68 13.01
N ASN A 2 -11.19 -18.29 13.84
CA ASN A 2 -11.09 -17.92 15.26
C ASN A 2 -10.05 -16.81 15.41
N LEU A 3 -10.47 -15.61 15.80
CA LEU A 3 -9.55 -14.51 16.11
C LEU A 3 -8.81 -14.79 17.43
N PRO A 4 -7.57 -14.31 17.63
CA PRO A 4 -6.84 -14.55 18.87
C PRO A 4 -7.54 -13.91 20.07
N GLU A 5 -7.71 -14.63 21.19
CA GLU A 5 -8.39 -14.12 22.39
C GLU A 5 -7.75 -12.82 22.89
N ARG A 6 -6.41 -12.79 22.95
CA ARG A 6 -5.66 -11.59 23.36
C ARG A 6 -5.90 -10.38 22.45
N PHE A 7 -6.13 -10.61 21.15
CA PHE A 7 -6.50 -9.54 20.23
C PHE A 7 -7.89 -8.99 20.56
N ILE A 8 -8.87 -9.87 20.82
CA ILE A 8 -10.24 -9.49 21.19
C ILE A 8 -10.23 -8.71 22.51
N ASP A 9 -9.50 -9.20 23.52
CA ASP A 9 -9.37 -8.54 24.82
C ASP A 9 -8.76 -7.14 24.69
N ARG A 10 -7.69 -7.02 23.88
CA ARG A 10 -7.03 -5.74 23.61
C ARG A 10 -7.98 -4.76 22.93
N MET A 11 -8.67 -5.19 21.86
CA MET A 11 -9.63 -4.34 21.14
C MET A 11 -10.82 -3.95 22.02
N THR A 12 -11.33 -4.86 22.85
CA THR A 12 -12.41 -4.58 23.82
C THR A 12 -12.00 -3.52 24.83
N ARG A 13 -10.76 -3.57 25.32
CA ARG A 13 -10.21 -2.58 26.24
C ARG A 13 -9.99 -1.21 25.57
N GLU A 14 -9.50 -1.18 24.33
CA GLU A 14 -9.11 0.06 23.64
C GLU A 14 -10.28 0.78 22.95
N LEU A 15 -11.20 0.03 22.33
CA LEU A 15 -12.33 0.56 21.57
C LEU A 15 -13.65 0.54 22.36
N GLY A 16 -13.68 -0.18 23.47
CA GLY A 16 -14.91 -0.52 24.19
C GLY A 16 -15.62 -1.75 23.59
N PRO A 17 -16.53 -2.39 24.35
CA PRO A 17 -17.12 -3.68 23.98
C PRO A 17 -17.93 -3.61 22.68
N THR A 18 -18.73 -2.57 22.49
CA THR A 18 -19.60 -2.42 21.32
C THR A 18 -18.82 -2.33 20.01
N GLU A 19 -17.75 -1.51 19.97
CA GLU A 19 -16.98 -1.33 18.75
C GLU A 19 -16.00 -2.48 18.50
N ALA A 20 -15.49 -3.12 19.55
CA ALA A 20 -14.70 -4.33 19.43
C ALA A 20 -15.51 -5.49 18.84
N GLU A 21 -16.76 -5.69 19.29
CA GLU A 21 -17.67 -6.69 18.73
C GLU A 21 -17.94 -6.43 17.25
N ARG A 22 -18.21 -5.17 16.88
CA ARG A 22 -18.41 -4.77 15.47
C ARG A 22 -17.17 -5.02 14.61
N LEU A 23 -15.98 -4.69 15.11
CA LEU A 23 -14.72 -4.97 14.42
C LEU A 23 -14.53 -6.48 14.21
N CYS A 24 -14.73 -7.28 15.26
CA CYS A 24 -14.59 -8.74 15.18
C CYS A 24 -15.59 -9.34 14.18
N ALA A 25 -16.84 -8.90 14.20
CA ALA A 25 -17.85 -9.31 13.23
C ALA A 25 -17.45 -8.91 11.80
N ALA A 26 -16.96 -7.68 11.60
CA ALA A 26 -16.52 -7.20 10.30
C ALA A 26 -15.33 -8.00 9.75
N LEU A 27 -14.39 -8.42 10.60
CA LEU A 27 -13.25 -9.27 10.22
C LEU A 27 -13.67 -10.69 9.77
N GLN A 28 -14.91 -11.11 10.06
CA GLN A 28 -15.45 -12.39 9.61
C GLN A 28 -16.28 -12.30 8.32
N THR A 29 -16.48 -11.09 7.78
CA THR A 29 -17.21 -10.90 6.50
C THR A 29 -16.30 -11.10 5.30
N GLU A 30 -16.88 -11.34 4.12
CA GLU A 30 -16.10 -11.45 2.89
C GLU A 30 -15.36 -10.14 2.57
N PRO A 31 -14.08 -10.21 2.16
CA PRO A 31 -13.31 -9.03 1.82
C PRO A 31 -13.84 -8.38 0.53
N SER A 32 -14.05 -7.07 0.59
CA SER A 32 -14.41 -6.31 -0.62
C SER A 32 -13.29 -6.35 -1.67
N THR A 33 -13.69 -6.39 -2.94
CA THR A 33 -12.76 -6.35 -4.07
C THR A 33 -12.72 -4.96 -4.67
N SER A 34 -11.51 -4.46 -4.93
CA SER A 34 -11.29 -3.15 -5.53
C SER A 34 -10.08 -3.17 -6.45
N ILE A 35 -10.11 -2.25 -7.41
CA ILE A 35 -9.02 -2.01 -8.35
C ILE A 35 -8.70 -0.52 -8.37
N ARG A 36 -7.51 -0.18 -8.84
CA ARG A 36 -7.12 1.18 -9.20
C ARG A 36 -6.71 1.21 -10.67
N LEU A 37 -7.35 2.05 -11.47
CA LEU A 37 -7.02 2.18 -12.89
C LEU A 37 -5.66 2.87 -13.08
N ASN A 38 -5.02 2.53 -14.19
CA ASN A 38 -3.88 3.26 -14.71
C ASN A 38 -4.40 4.37 -15.63
N PRO A 39 -4.31 5.66 -15.24
CA PRO A 39 -4.91 6.75 -16.00
C PRO A 39 -4.34 6.90 -17.42
N GLU A 40 -3.12 6.40 -17.68
CA GLU A 40 -2.49 6.44 -19.01
C GLU A 40 -2.98 5.35 -19.96
N LYS A 41 -3.71 4.34 -19.45
CA LYS A 41 -4.07 3.14 -20.22
C LYS A 41 -5.56 2.85 -20.26
N LEU A 42 -6.29 3.25 -19.23
CA LEU A 42 -7.72 2.95 -19.10
C LEU A 42 -8.44 4.01 -18.26
N SER A 43 -9.50 4.58 -18.82
CA SER A 43 -10.28 5.64 -18.18
C SER A 43 -11.48 5.13 -17.36
N THR A 44 -12.01 3.94 -17.69
CA THR A 44 -13.18 3.36 -17.02
C THR A 44 -13.02 1.86 -16.77
N PRO A 45 -13.54 1.34 -15.65
CA PRO A 45 -13.56 -0.10 -15.42
C PRO A 45 -14.62 -0.76 -16.31
N LYS A 46 -14.36 -1.99 -16.76
CA LYS A 46 -15.33 -2.76 -17.56
C LYS A 46 -16.39 -3.49 -16.73
N TRP A 47 -16.19 -3.58 -15.42
CA TRP A 47 -17.11 -4.28 -14.51
C TRP A 47 -18.06 -3.30 -13.80
N PRO A 48 -19.26 -3.76 -13.41
CA PRO A 48 -20.12 -3.06 -12.47
C PRO A 48 -19.33 -2.69 -11.21
N SER A 49 -19.31 -1.40 -10.91
CA SER A 49 -18.45 -0.85 -9.87
C SER A 49 -18.91 0.50 -9.38
N LYS A 50 -18.44 0.85 -8.18
CA LYS A 50 -18.64 2.15 -7.55
C LYS A 50 -17.28 2.79 -7.29
N ARG A 51 -17.17 4.10 -7.51
CA ARG A 51 -15.92 4.82 -7.27
C ARG A 51 -15.55 4.76 -5.79
N VAL A 52 -14.25 4.57 -5.51
CA VAL A 52 -13.69 4.72 -4.16
C VAL A 52 -13.66 6.22 -3.82
N PRO A 53 -14.30 6.68 -2.74
CA PRO A 53 -14.48 8.12 -2.49
C PRO A 53 -13.20 8.94 -2.39
N TRP A 54 -12.10 8.33 -1.95
CA TRP A 54 -10.81 8.97 -1.70
C TRP A 54 -9.75 8.64 -2.75
N CYS A 55 -10.10 7.93 -3.83
CA CYS A 55 -9.17 7.63 -4.91
C CYS A 55 -9.86 7.87 -6.25
N GLU A 56 -9.40 8.89 -6.98
CA GLU A 56 -9.96 9.26 -8.28
C GLU A 56 -9.98 8.07 -9.25
N TRP A 57 -8.92 7.27 -9.27
CA TRP A 57 -8.80 6.12 -10.15
C TRP A 57 -9.25 4.80 -9.49
N GLY A 58 -9.83 4.87 -8.30
CA GLY A 58 -10.22 3.72 -7.49
C GLY A 58 -11.66 3.29 -7.72
N TYR A 59 -11.88 1.98 -7.84
CA TYR A 59 -13.21 1.39 -8.03
C TYR A 59 -13.39 0.15 -7.16
N MET A 60 -14.46 0.11 -6.38
CA MET A 60 -14.97 -1.09 -5.71
C MET A 60 -15.81 -1.87 -6.71
N LEU A 61 -15.53 -3.16 -6.85
CA LEU A 61 -16.26 -4.05 -7.75
C LEU A 61 -17.38 -4.74 -6.97
N ASP A 62 -18.53 -4.95 -7.63
CA ASP A 62 -19.64 -5.68 -7.02
C ASP A 62 -19.28 -7.15 -6.77
N GLU A 63 -18.43 -7.73 -7.64
CA GLU A 63 -17.92 -9.10 -7.54
C GLU A 63 -16.43 -9.17 -7.87
N ARG A 64 -15.77 -10.28 -7.49
CA ARG A 64 -14.36 -10.53 -7.81
C ARG A 64 -14.23 -11.32 -9.12
N PRO A 65 -13.84 -10.69 -10.24
CA PRO A 65 -13.60 -11.41 -11.47
C PRO A 65 -12.29 -12.20 -11.43
N ALA A 66 -12.13 -13.13 -12.36
CA ALA A 66 -10.86 -13.82 -12.60
C ALA A 66 -9.85 -12.88 -13.29
N PHE A 67 -9.21 -11.99 -12.51
CA PHE A 67 -8.29 -10.97 -13.03
C PHE A 67 -7.14 -11.53 -13.87
N THR A 68 -6.66 -12.74 -13.56
CA THR A 68 -5.55 -13.39 -14.28
C THR A 68 -5.91 -13.80 -15.71
N LEU A 69 -7.20 -13.92 -16.03
CA LEU A 69 -7.68 -14.20 -17.38
C LEU A 69 -7.89 -12.93 -18.22
N ASP A 70 -7.73 -11.75 -17.62
CA ASP A 70 -7.93 -10.48 -18.30
C ASP A 70 -6.63 -9.93 -18.91
N PRO A 71 -6.54 -9.76 -20.25
CA PRO A 71 -5.38 -9.12 -20.87
C PRO A 71 -5.09 -7.72 -20.33
N ALA A 72 -6.11 -6.97 -19.93
CA ALA A 72 -5.94 -5.63 -19.38
C ALA A 72 -5.15 -5.63 -18.05
N PHE A 73 -5.26 -6.71 -17.25
CA PHE A 73 -4.43 -6.89 -16.05
C PHE A 73 -2.94 -6.99 -16.41
N HIS A 74 -2.63 -7.85 -17.38
CA HIS A 74 -1.25 -8.11 -17.80
C HIS A 74 -0.63 -6.92 -18.52
N ALA A 75 -1.46 -6.11 -19.21
CA ALA A 75 -1.06 -4.84 -19.82
C ALA A 75 -0.87 -3.70 -18.79
N GLY A 76 -1.15 -3.94 -17.50
CA GLY A 76 -1.05 -2.94 -16.43
C GLY A 76 -2.05 -1.80 -16.55
N ALA A 77 -3.23 -2.06 -17.15
CA ALA A 77 -4.31 -1.10 -17.28
C ALA A 77 -5.01 -0.78 -15.94
N TYR A 78 -4.88 -1.68 -14.97
CA TYR A 78 -5.31 -1.47 -13.59
C TYR A 78 -4.49 -2.34 -12.63
N TYR A 79 -4.51 -1.98 -11.36
CA TYR A 79 -3.90 -2.72 -10.26
C TYR A 79 -5.01 -3.24 -9.34
N VAL A 80 -4.95 -4.51 -8.94
CA VAL A 80 -5.86 -5.05 -7.92
C VAL A 80 -5.37 -4.60 -6.55
N GLN A 81 -6.00 -3.58 -5.99
CA GLN A 81 -5.58 -2.92 -4.75
C GLN A 81 -6.78 -2.65 -3.87
N GLU A 82 -6.68 -3.01 -2.59
CA GLU A 82 -7.71 -2.72 -1.60
C GLU A 82 -7.99 -1.21 -1.49
N ALA A 83 -9.27 -0.84 -1.44
CA ALA A 83 -9.72 0.54 -1.34
C ALA A 83 -9.05 1.30 -0.18
N SER A 84 -8.90 0.68 1.00
CA SER A 84 -8.19 1.28 2.13
C SER A 84 -6.73 1.62 1.80
N SER A 85 -6.00 0.72 1.14
CA SER A 85 -4.62 0.91 0.69
C SER A 85 -4.49 2.03 -0.36
N GLN A 86 -5.55 2.31 -1.13
CA GLN A 86 -5.58 3.42 -2.08
C GLN A 86 -5.57 4.79 -1.39
N PHE A 87 -6.01 4.87 -0.12
CA PHE A 87 -6.00 6.10 0.69
C PHE A 87 -4.59 6.68 0.87
N ALA A 88 -3.55 5.85 0.77
CA ALA A 88 -2.16 6.30 0.82
C ALA A 88 -1.83 7.34 -0.27
N GLY A 89 -2.46 7.25 -1.45
CA GLY A 89 -2.31 8.27 -2.49
C GLY A 89 -3.00 9.59 -2.13
N TYR A 90 -4.14 9.53 -1.44
CA TYR A 90 -4.82 10.71 -0.91
C TYR A 90 -3.97 11.40 0.15
N ILE A 91 -3.38 10.65 1.10
CA ILE A 91 -2.47 11.20 2.11
C ILE A 91 -1.28 11.89 1.44
N MET A 92 -0.63 11.23 0.48
CA MET A 92 0.50 11.80 -0.26
C MET A 92 0.12 13.12 -0.94
N MET A 93 -1.04 13.14 -1.60
CA MET A 93 -1.56 14.33 -2.24
C MET A 93 -1.82 15.48 -1.26
N GLN A 94 -2.44 15.19 -0.12
CA GLN A 94 -2.70 16.21 0.91
C GLN A 94 -1.41 16.72 1.55
N ALA A 95 -0.46 15.83 1.85
CA ALA A 95 0.83 16.19 2.44
C ALA A 95 1.64 17.13 1.54
N LEU A 96 1.53 16.98 0.22
CA LEU A 96 2.21 17.82 -0.77
C LEU A 96 1.44 19.09 -1.14
N GLY A 97 0.23 19.32 -0.61
CA GLY A 97 -0.55 20.53 -0.89
C GLY A 97 -1.54 20.41 -2.06
N GLY A 98 -1.83 19.19 -2.52
CA GLY A 98 -2.82 18.90 -3.56
C GLY A 98 -2.22 18.29 -4.84
N LEU A 99 -3.09 17.87 -5.76
CA LEU A 99 -2.68 17.13 -6.97
C LEU A 99 -1.73 17.93 -7.88
N ALA A 100 -1.95 19.23 -8.00
CA ALA A 100 -1.08 20.10 -8.80
C ALA A 100 0.33 20.21 -8.19
N GLU A 101 0.42 20.30 -6.86
CA GLU A 101 1.68 20.40 -6.14
C GLU A 101 2.47 19.09 -6.10
N CYS A 102 1.81 17.93 -6.30
CA CYS A 102 2.51 16.66 -6.45
C CYS A 102 3.37 16.57 -7.71
N ARG A 103 3.06 17.34 -8.75
CA ARG A 103 3.73 17.20 -10.06
C ARG A 103 5.21 17.56 -9.94
N GLY A 104 6.08 16.75 -10.52
CA GLY A 104 7.54 16.99 -10.48
C GLY A 104 8.21 16.66 -9.14
N ARG A 105 7.47 16.18 -8.13
CA ARG A 105 8.03 15.84 -6.80
C ARG A 105 8.82 14.54 -6.85
N ARG A 106 9.82 14.44 -5.97
CA ARG A 106 10.59 13.22 -5.72
C ARG A 106 10.04 12.52 -4.49
N ILE A 107 9.55 11.30 -4.67
CA ILE A 107 8.97 10.48 -3.60
C ILE A 107 9.86 9.26 -3.36
N LEU A 108 10.12 8.96 -2.09
CA LEU A 108 10.68 7.68 -1.65
C LEU A 108 9.57 6.80 -1.09
N ASP A 109 9.42 5.58 -1.61
CA ASP A 109 8.60 4.52 -1.03
C ASP A 109 9.54 3.45 -0.45
N VAL A 110 9.64 3.38 0.87
CA VAL A 110 10.73 2.67 1.57
C VAL A 110 10.53 1.14 1.58
N CYS A 111 9.28 0.69 1.60
CA CYS A 111 8.86 -0.71 1.69
C CYS A 111 7.82 -1.01 0.60
N ALA A 112 8.26 -0.87 -0.64
CA ALA A 112 7.39 -0.66 -1.78
C ALA A 112 6.68 -1.91 -2.31
N ALA A 113 7.22 -3.12 -2.10
CA ALA A 113 6.67 -4.28 -2.78
C ALA A 113 5.29 -4.68 -2.22
N PRO A 114 4.32 -5.06 -3.07
CA PRO A 114 4.47 -5.40 -4.49
C PRO A 114 4.36 -4.23 -5.49
N GLY A 115 4.27 -2.97 -5.05
CA GLY A 115 4.30 -1.79 -5.91
C GLY A 115 2.95 -1.09 -6.13
N GLY A 116 1.91 -1.53 -5.42
CA GLY A 116 0.58 -0.89 -5.50
C GLY A 116 0.64 0.59 -5.14
N LYS A 117 1.26 0.96 -4.03
CA LYS A 117 1.40 2.37 -3.61
C LYS A 117 2.38 3.13 -4.50
N SER A 118 3.53 2.55 -4.81
CA SER A 118 4.56 3.18 -5.65
C SER A 118 4.05 3.55 -7.04
N THR A 119 3.25 2.68 -7.68
CA THR A 119 2.60 3.00 -8.96
C THR A 119 1.53 4.09 -8.82
N HIS A 120 0.90 4.22 -7.66
CA HIS A 120 -0.01 5.33 -7.37
C HIS A 120 0.75 6.65 -7.31
N TYR A 121 1.83 6.67 -6.52
CA TYR A 121 2.70 7.83 -6.39
C TYR A 121 3.29 8.24 -7.73
N ALA A 122 3.69 7.27 -8.56
CA ALA A 122 4.23 7.53 -9.90
C ALA A 122 3.21 8.23 -10.81
N SER A 123 1.95 7.80 -10.77
CA SER A 123 0.86 8.48 -11.49
C SER A 123 0.54 9.87 -10.89
N LEU A 124 0.73 10.06 -9.58
CA LEU A 124 0.50 11.34 -8.88
C LEU A 124 1.57 12.39 -9.12
N VAL A 125 2.83 12.01 -9.33
CA VAL A 125 3.93 12.96 -9.59
C VAL A 125 4.12 13.27 -11.07
N GLY A 126 3.60 12.42 -11.96
CA GLY A 126 3.68 12.61 -13.41
C GLY A 126 5.08 12.42 -14.00
N SER A 127 5.21 12.61 -15.31
CA SER A 127 6.45 12.34 -16.07
C SER A 127 7.67 13.11 -15.56
N GLU A 128 7.47 14.32 -15.03
CA GLU A 128 8.53 15.18 -14.53
C GLU A 128 8.96 14.84 -13.09
N GLY A 129 8.19 14.00 -12.40
CA GLY A 129 8.49 13.56 -11.05
C GLY A 129 9.38 12.33 -11.01
N LEU A 130 9.65 11.83 -9.81
CA LEU A 130 10.40 10.61 -9.60
C LEU A 130 9.86 9.85 -8.40
N VAL A 131 9.71 8.54 -8.54
CA VAL A 131 9.47 7.63 -7.42
C VAL A 131 10.63 6.66 -7.30
N VAL A 132 11.34 6.70 -6.18
CA VAL A 132 12.29 5.65 -5.79
C VAL A 132 11.54 4.66 -4.92
N ALA A 133 11.36 3.45 -5.41
CA ALA A 133 10.64 2.37 -4.75
C ALA A 133 11.64 1.32 -4.25
N ASN A 134 11.83 1.27 -2.94
CA ASN A 134 12.78 0.38 -2.29
C ASN A 134 12.08 -0.85 -1.71
N GLU A 135 12.69 -2.02 -1.86
CA GLU A 135 12.27 -3.25 -1.18
C GLU A 135 13.51 -4.02 -0.72
N ILE A 136 13.60 -4.33 0.57
CA ILE A 136 14.76 -5.04 1.13
C ILE A 136 14.86 -6.49 0.64
N ASN A 137 13.72 -7.15 0.39
CA ASN A 137 13.69 -8.54 -0.05
C ASN A 137 13.80 -8.64 -1.58
N ARG A 138 14.88 -9.27 -2.04
CA ARG A 138 15.18 -9.42 -3.48
C ARG A 138 14.07 -10.09 -4.31
N SER A 139 13.37 -11.10 -3.77
CA SER A 139 12.28 -11.76 -4.53
C SER A 139 11.07 -10.85 -4.65
N ARG A 140 10.73 -10.12 -3.59
CA ARG A 140 9.66 -9.11 -3.60
C ARG A 140 10.01 -7.91 -4.47
N ALA A 141 11.28 -7.50 -4.50
CA ALA A 141 11.78 -6.43 -5.37
C ALA A 141 11.65 -6.81 -6.87
N ALA A 142 11.81 -8.09 -7.23
CA ALA A 142 11.55 -8.55 -8.58
C ALA A 142 10.07 -8.41 -8.97
N VAL A 143 9.14 -8.77 -8.07
CA VAL A 143 7.69 -8.57 -8.27
C VAL A 143 7.34 -7.08 -8.42
N LEU A 144 7.92 -6.23 -7.57
CA LEU A 144 7.79 -4.78 -7.67
C LEU A 144 8.26 -4.27 -9.03
N ALA A 145 9.43 -4.71 -9.51
CA ALA A 145 9.96 -4.34 -10.82
C ALA A 145 9.04 -4.79 -11.96
N ASP A 146 8.49 -5.99 -11.90
CA ASP A 146 7.55 -6.48 -12.91
C ASP A 146 6.25 -5.69 -12.92
N ASN A 147 5.71 -5.33 -11.76
CA ASN A 147 4.53 -4.48 -11.67
C ASN A 147 4.81 -3.06 -12.16
N ALA A 148 5.98 -2.48 -11.86
CA ALA A 148 6.39 -1.18 -12.39
C ALA A 148 6.52 -1.21 -13.92
N ARG A 149 7.12 -2.27 -14.49
CA ARG A 149 7.21 -2.48 -15.94
C ARG A 149 5.83 -2.57 -16.59
N LYS A 150 4.91 -3.36 -16.01
CA LYS A 150 3.53 -3.45 -16.48
C LYS A 150 2.82 -2.12 -16.38
N TRP A 151 3.01 -1.35 -15.31
CA TRP A 151 2.41 -0.03 -15.15
C TRP A 151 2.90 0.93 -16.25
N GLY A 152 4.19 0.89 -16.57
CA GLY A 152 4.75 1.47 -17.80
C GLY A 152 5.10 2.95 -17.71
N LEU A 153 5.29 3.49 -16.50
CA LEU A 153 5.79 4.86 -16.32
C LEU A 153 7.32 4.85 -16.20
N ALA A 154 7.98 5.79 -16.89
CA ALA A 154 9.45 5.90 -16.90
C ALA A 154 10.03 6.59 -15.64
N ASN A 155 9.16 7.14 -14.79
CA ASN A 155 9.52 7.93 -13.60
C ASN A 155 9.70 7.09 -12.33
N MET A 156 9.98 5.79 -12.47
CA MET A 156 10.17 4.87 -11.33
C MET A 156 11.56 4.25 -11.34
N VAL A 157 12.24 4.31 -10.19
CA VAL A 157 13.50 3.62 -9.93
C VAL A 157 13.28 2.58 -8.85
N ILE A 158 13.64 1.33 -9.14
CA ILE A 158 13.52 0.23 -8.17
C ILE A 158 14.87 -0.03 -7.51
N THR A 159 14.92 0.00 -6.19
CA THR A 159 16.12 -0.31 -5.41
C THR A 159 15.86 -1.50 -4.49
N CYS A 160 16.94 -2.22 -4.14
CA CYS A 160 16.88 -3.37 -3.26
C CYS A 160 17.90 -3.21 -2.12
N ASN A 161 17.56 -2.38 -1.14
CA ASN A 161 18.47 -2.03 -0.05
C ASN A 161 17.78 -2.08 1.31
N ASP A 162 18.58 -2.26 2.35
CA ASP A 162 18.18 -1.96 3.72
C ASP A 162 17.89 -0.47 3.90
N SER A 163 16.94 -0.12 4.77
CA SER A 163 16.51 1.26 5.01
C SER A 163 17.66 2.18 5.45
N SER A 164 18.64 1.66 6.20
CA SER A 164 19.82 2.42 6.64
C SER A 164 20.66 2.94 5.47
N ARG A 165 20.64 2.28 4.32
CA ARG A 165 21.37 2.73 3.11
C ARG A 165 20.71 3.92 2.43
N LEU A 166 19.41 4.15 2.67
CA LEU A 166 18.67 5.26 2.10
C LEU A 166 19.07 6.60 2.74
N THR A 167 19.67 6.57 3.94
CA THR A 167 20.23 7.75 4.61
C THR A 167 21.32 8.45 3.79
N ALA A 168 21.95 7.75 2.84
CA ALA A 168 22.89 8.35 1.89
C ALA A 168 22.24 9.37 0.93
N LEU A 169 20.90 9.41 0.86
CA LEU A 169 20.11 10.37 0.10
C LEU A 169 19.48 11.44 1.02
N GLU A 170 20.23 11.87 2.03
CA GLU A 170 19.80 12.84 3.03
C GLU A 170 19.19 14.10 2.40
N GLY A 171 18.00 14.50 2.89
CA GLY A 171 17.30 15.72 2.43
C GLY A 171 16.93 15.75 0.94
N TRP A 172 16.95 14.61 0.25
CA TRP A 172 16.78 14.59 -1.21
C TRP A 172 15.33 14.49 -1.66
N PHE A 173 14.44 13.87 -0.87
CA PHE A 173 13.06 13.63 -1.26
C PHE A 173 12.10 14.70 -0.75
N ASP A 174 11.13 15.07 -1.59
CA ASP A 174 10.09 16.02 -1.24
C ASP A 174 8.98 15.37 -0.39
N ALA A 175 8.84 14.03 -0.47
CA ALA A 175 8.04 13.24 0.46
C ALA A 175 8.60 11.81 0.60
N VAL A 176 8.40 11.22 1.77
CA VAL A 176 8.80 9.84 2.08
C VAL A 176 7.61 9.07 2.62
N ALA A 177 7.33 7.91 2.02
CA ALA A 177 6.28 6.99 2.41
C ALA A 177 6.87 5.74 3.05
N VAL A 178 6.37 5.40 4.24
CA VAL A 178 6.78 4.22 5.01
C VAL A 178 5.56 3.32 5.22
N ASP A 179 5.34 2.39 4.29
CA ASP A 179 4.38 1.28 4.44
C ASP A 179 5.10 0.09 5.09
N ALA A 180 5.49 0.27 6.35
CA ALA A 180 6.39 -0.68 7.01
C ALA A 180 5.73 -2.05 7.26
N PRO A 181 6.53 -3.14 7.29
CA PRO A 181 6.03 -4.45 7.68
C PRO A 181 5.40 -4.40 9.08
N CYS A 182 4.20 -4.94 9.21
CA CYS A 182 3.42 -4.91 10.45
C CYS A 182 3.01 -6.31 10.91
N SER A 183 2.37 -6.39 12.08
CA SER A 183 1.84 -7.63 12.66
C SER A 183 0.74 -8.28 11.81
N GLY A 184 0.25 -7.61 10.77
CA GLY A 184 -0.68 -8.20 9.80
C GLY A 184 -2.12 -8.33 10.30
N GLU A 185 -2.52 -7.66 11.37
CA GLU A 185 -3.86 -7.79 11.95
C GLU A 185 -4.99 -7.43 10.97
N GLY A 186 -4.76 -6.46 10.09
CA GLY A 186 -5.71 -6.11 9.01
C GLY A 186 -5.88 -7.23 7.96
N MET A 187 -4.98 -8.23 7.95
CA MET A 187 -5.03 -9.39 7.07
C MET A 187 -5.78 -10.57 7.68
N PHE A 188 -6.23 -10.51 8.94
CA PHE A 188 -7.00 -11.60 9.56
C PHE A 188 -8.20 -12.01 8.71
N ARG A 189 -8.93 -11.04 8.16
CA ARG A 189 -10.07 -11.31 7.26
C ARG A 189 -9.70 -12.07 5.98
N LYS A 190 -8.42 -12.08 5.58
CA LYS A 190 -7.94 -12.57 4.29
C LYS A 190 -6.96 -13.75 4.40
N SER A 191 -6.39 -14.01 5.57
CA SER A 191 -5.30 -14.97 5.77
C SER A 191 -5.38 -15.61 7.15
N GLU A 192 -5.60 -16.93 7.18
CA GLU A 192 -5.52 -17.74 8.40
C GLU A 192 -4.10 -17.77 8.96
N GLU A 193 -3.09 -17.82 8.09
CA GLU A 193 -1.67 -17.74 8.47
C GLU A 193 -1.37 -16.46 9.26
N ALA A 194 -1.95 -15.32 8.89
CA ALA A 194 -1.78 -14.07 9.63
C ALA A 194 -2.31 -14.17 11.07
N VAL A 195 -3.38 -14.93 11.29
CA VAL A 195 -3.91 -15.21 12.63
C VAL A 195 -2.99 -16.13 13.42
N GLU A 196 -2.47 -17.20 12.79
CA GLU A 196 -1.59 -18.17 13.44
C GLU A 196 -0.23 -17.57 13.84
N GLN A 197 0.31 -16.66 13.03
CA GLN A 197 1.59 -15.99 13.29
C GLN A 197 1.47 -14.80 14.24
N TRP A 198 0.25 -14.43 14.62
CA TRP A 198 0.03 -13.30 15.50
C TRP A 198 0.41 -13.62 16.95
N SER A 199 1.16 -12.72 17.58
CA SER A 199 1.48 -12.77 19.01
C SER A 199 1.88 -11.38 19.49
N ASP A 200 1.74 -11.10 20.79
CA ASP A 200 2.18 -9.82 21.38
C ASP A 200 3.68 -9.58 21.16
N GLN A 201 4.48 -10.65 21.16
CA GLN A 201 5.91 -10.57 20.87
C GLN A 201 6.17 -10.15 19.43
N ASN A 202 5.42 -10.70 18.47
CA ASN A 202 5.52 -10.28 17.06
C ASN A 202 5.09 -8.83 16.89
N VAL A 203 4.03 -8.38 17.58
CA VAL A 203 3.60 -6.97 17.58
C VAL A 203 4.72 -6.06 18.09
N ALA A 204 5.37 -6.39 19.20
CA ALA A 204 6.47 -5.61 19.75
C ALA A 204 7.69 -5.57 18.82
N MET A 205 8.09 -6.72 18.27
CA MET A 205 9.19 -6.81 17.31
C MET A 205 8.90 -6.00 16.03
N CYS A 206 7.65 -6.01 15.54
CA CYS A 206 7.25 -5.17 14.42
C CYS A 206 7.37 -3.68 14.77
N ALA A 207 6.96 -3.26 15.96
CA ALA A 207 7.03 -1.87 16.39
C ALA A 207 8.48 -1.35 16.43
N GLU A 208 9.41 -2.12 16.99
CA GLU A 208 10.85 -1.78 17.02
C GLU A 208 11.41 -1.61 15.60
N ARG A 209 11.12 -2.55 14.70
CA ARG A 209 11.56 -2.48 13.30
C ARG A 209 10.94 -1.29 12.56
N GLN A 210 9.65 -1.03 12.78
CA GLN A 210 8.96 0.10 12.16
C GLN A 210 9.59 1.43 12.58
N TRP A 211 10.00 1.55 13.84
CA TRP A 211 10.67 2.72 14.36
C TRP A 211 12.03 2.94 13.70
N GLU A 212 12.86 1.90 13.62
CA GLU A 212 14.15 1.95 12.92
C GLU A 212 14.00 2.39 11.45
N ILE A 213 13.05 1.79 10.73
CA ILE A 213 12.78 2.14 9.33
C ILE A 213 12.35 3.62 9.22
N LEU A 214 11.49 4.08 10.13
CA LEU A 214 11.01 5.45 10.14
C LEU A 214 12.14 6.45 10.41
N GLU A 215 13.02 6.17 11.38
CA GLU A 215 14.17 7.01 11.69
C GLU A 215 15.11 7.16 10.50
N ASN A 216 15.43 6.03 9.83
CA ASN A 216 16.25 6.05 8.62
C ASN A 216 15.58 6.80 7.47
N ALA A 217 14.28 6.58 7.26
CA ALA A 217 13.49 7.20 6.21
C ALA A 217 13.38 8.72 6.40
N PHE A 218 13.26 9.18 7.65
CA PHE A 218 13.15 10.60 7.98
C PHE A 218 14.37 11.40 7.54
N GLN A 219 15.58 10.83 7.62
CA GLN A 219 16.80 11.50 7.14
C GLN A 219 16.76 11.84 5.65
N ALA A 220 16.06 11.04 4.85
CA ALA A 220 15.96 11.24 3.40
C ALA A 220 14.96 12.34 3.00
N LEU A 221 14.13 12.82 3.95
CA LEU A 221 13.13 13.87 3.72
C LEU A 221 13.78 15.26 3.80
N ARG A 222 13.42 16.14 2.85
CA ARG A 222 13.89 17.53 2.75
C ARG A 222 13.33 18.46 3.83
#